data_AF-A0A522QK89-F1
#
_entry.id   AF-A0A522QK89-F1
#
_cell.length_a   1.000
_cell.length_b   1.000
_cell.length_c   1.000
_cell.angle_alpha   90.00
_cell.angle_beta   90.00
_cell.angle_gamma   90.00
#
_symmetry.space_group_name_H-M   'P 1'
#
loop_
_entity.id
_entity.type
_entity.pdbx_description
1 polymer ?
#
loop_
_entity_poly.entity_id
_entity_poly.type
_entity_poly.pdbx_seq_one_letter_code
_entity_poly.pdbx_strand_id
1 'polypeptide(L)'
;MVVLPYVLDDNTVRTLQEVLAYAVFATATNLLLGQGGLVSFGQAVFFGLGAYTVALGWLHWQLPFWATFVMAPFVGAVVAVPIGLVALR
;
A
#
# COMPACT_ATOMS: atom_id res chain seq x y z
N MET A 1 -18.14 -12.11 8.30
CA MET A 1 -17.05 -12.33 9.28
C MET A 1 -17.63 -12.37 10.70
N VAL A 2 -18.25 -13.47 11.13
CA VAL A 2 -18.63 -13.65 12.55
C VAL A 2 -18.48 -15.10 13.04
N VAL A 3 -18.44 -16.11 12.15
CA VAL A 3 -18.56 -17.53 12.61
C VAL A 3 -17.23 -18.30 12.64
N LEU A 4 -16.13 -17.73 12.13
CA LEU A 4 -14.87 -18.49 11.98
C LEU A 4 -13.93 -18.60 13.20
N PRO A 5 -13.98 -17.76 14.26
CA PRO A 5 -12.90 -17.78 15.27
C PRO A 5 -13.11 -18.78 16.41
N TYR A 6 -14.05 -19.74 16.33
CA TYR A 6 -14.30 -20.68 17.43
C TYR A 6 -13.69 -22.08 17.22
N VAL A 7 -12.98 -22.33 16.11
CA VAL A 7 -12.47 -23.68 15.78
C VAL A 7 -10.96 -23.70 15.45
N LEU A 8 -10.28 -22.56 15.28
CA LEU A 8 -8.87 -22.52 14.84
C LEU A 8 -7.99 -21.60 15.70
N ASP A 9 -6.85 -22.13 16.16
CA ASP A 9 -5.73 -21.43 16.80
C ASP A 9 -5.38 -20.08 16.13
N ASP A 10 -5.13 -19.05 16.95
CA ASP A 10 -4.76 -17.69 16.53
C ASP A 10 -3.59 -17.66 15.53
N ASN A 11 -2.68 -18.64 15.60
CA ASN A 11 -1.54 -18.74 14.71
C ASN A 11 -1.95 -19.10 13.27
N THR A 12 -2.97 -19.95 13.07
CA THR A 12 -3.44 -20.35 11.74
C THR A 12 -4.19 -19.21 11.05
N VAL A 13 -4.94 -18.41 11.81
CA VAL A 13 -5.62 -17.22 11.28
C VAL A 13 -4.61 -16.17 10.82
N ARG A 14 -3.51 -15.98 11.55
CA ARG A 14 -2.41 -15.07 11.13
C ARG A 14 -1.72 -15.56 9.86
N THR A 15 -1.33 -16.83 9.79
CA THR A 15 -0.70 -17.39 8.58
C THR A 15 -1.64 -17.29 7.37
N LEU A 16 -2.94 -17.52 7.56
CA LEU A 16 -3.92 -17.35 6.49
C LEU A 16 -4.02 -15.90 6.01
N GLN A 17 -3.98 -14.92 6.92
CA GLN A 17 -3.95 -13.49 6.56
C GLN A 17 -2.70 -13.15 5.74
N GLU A 18 -1.53 -13.65 6.14
CA GLU A 18 -0.28 -13.43 5.41
C GLU A 18 -0.30 -14.07 4.02
N VAL A 19 -0.76 -15.31 3.91
CA VAL A 19 -0.89 -16.02 2.62
C VAL A 19 -1.87 -15.30 1.70
N LEU A 20 -3.01 -14.82 2.22
CA LEU A 20 -3.97 -14.04 1.44
C LEU A 20 -3.39 -12.69 1.00
N ALA A 21 -2.64 -12.02 1.86
CA ALA A 21 -1.96 -10.76 1.51
C ALA A 21 -0.94 -10.99 0.38
N TYR A 22 -0.12 -12.04 0.46
CA TYR A 22 0.82 -12.39 -0.60
C TYR A 22 0.12 -12.84 -1.89
N ALA A 23 -1.00 -13.56 -1.81
CA ALA A 23 -1.77 -13.96 -2.98
C ALA A 23 -2.38 -12.76 -3.71
N VAL A 24 -2.95 -11.79 -2.99
CA VAL A 24 -3.45 -10.54 -3.57
C VAL A 24 -2.32 -9.72 -4.18
N PHE A 25 -1.16 -9.66 -3.52
CA PHE A 25 0.02 -9.00 -4.07
C PHE A 25 0.51 -9.67 -5.37
N ALA A 26 0.67 -10.99 -5.37
CA ALA A 26 1.13 -11.75 -6.53
C ALA A 26 0.15 -11.66 -7.71
N THR A 27 -1.16 -11.72 -7.45
CA THR A 27 -2.19 -11.61 -8.49
C THR A 27 -2.28 -10.19 -9.05
N ALA A 28 -2.16 -9.17 -8.21
CA ALA A 28 -1.98 -7.79 -8.68
C ALA A 28 -0.74 -7.74 -9.58
N THR A 29 0.45 -8.10 -9.10
CA THR A 29 1.68 -8.08 -9.90
C THR A 29 1.58 -8.85 -11.22
N ASN A 30 0.93 -10.03 -11.23
CA ASN A 30 0.71 -10.83 -12.43
C ASN A 30 -0.29 -10.18 -13.42
N LEU A 31 -1.37 -9.57 -12.93
CA LEU A 31 -2.32 -8.87 -13.77
C LEU A 31 -1.67 -7.65 -14.45
N LEU A 32 -0.80 -6.99 -13.70
CA LEU A 32 -0.13 -5.75 -14.09
C LEU A 32 1.04 -5.99 -15.06
N LEU A 33 1.89 -6.98 -14.80
CA LEU A 33 2.99 -7.39 -15.68
C LEU A 33 2.51 -8.25 -16.86
N GLY A 34 1.51 -9.10 -16.63
CA GLY A 34 1.09 -10.13 -17.58
C GLY A 34 -0.02 -9.71 -18.54
N GLN A 35 -1.02 -8.92 -18.11
CA GLN A 35 -2.14 -8.51 -18.97
C GLN A 35 -2.22 -7.01 -19.24
N GLY A 36 -1.65 -6.20 -18.35
CA GLY A 36 -1.73 -4.74 -18.46
C GLY A 36 -0.80 -4.12 -19.50
N GLY A 37 0.41 -4.66 -19.72
CA GLY A 37 1.43 -4.08 -20.62
C GLY A 37 1.84 -2.63 -20.30
N LEU A 38 1.23 -2.01 -19.28
CA LEU A 38 1.37 -0.63 -18.91
C LEU A 38 2.43 -0.53 -17.81
N VAL A 39 3.60 -0.02 -18.20
CA VAL A 39 4.70 0.42 -17.32
C VAL A 39 4.30 1.69 -16.52
N SER A 40 3.03 1.83 -16.11
CA SER A 40 2.53 3.02 -15.42
C SER A 40 1.80 2.66 -14.13
N PHE A 41 2.57 2.08 -13.19
CA PHE A 41 2.19 1.97 -11.77
C PHE A 41 2.38 3.26 -10.98
N GLY A 42 3.09 4.23 -11.55
CA GLY A 42 3.55 5.40 -10.80
C GLY A 42 2.39 6.11 -10.10
N GLN A 43 1.33 6.44 -10.84
CA GLN A 43 0.25 7.27 -10.30
C GLN A 43 -0.55 6.60 -9.18
N ALA A 44 -0.84 5.30 -9.28
CA ALA A 44 -1.54 4.56 -8.23
C ALA A 44 -0.71 4.46 -6.94
N VAL A 45 0.60 4.26 -7.08
CA VAL A 45 1.54 4.22 -5.95
C VAL A 45 1.61 5.59 -5.26
N PHE A 46 1.70 6.70 -6.01
CA PHE A 46 1.71 8.05 -5.44
C PHE A 46 0.39 8.42 -4.77
N PHE A 47 -0.74 8.03 -5.35
CA PHE A 47 -2.07 8.24 -4.74
C PHE A 47 -2.21 7.47 -3.42
N GLY A 48 -1.82 6.20 -3.38
CA GLY A 48 -1.83 5.38 -2.18
C GLY A 48 -0.90 5.93 -1.08
N LEU A 49 0.30 6.36 -1.44
CA LEU A 49 1.26 6.97 -0.50
C LEU A 49 0.76 8.29 0.11
N GLY A 50 0.12 9.14 -0.70
CA GLY A 50 -0.50 10.37 -0.21
C GLY A 50 -1.58 10.09 0.82
N ALA A 51 -2.52 9.19 0.50
CA ALA A 51 -3.60 8.79 1.41
C ALA A 51 -3.05 8.16 2.70
N TYR A 52 -2.02 7.29 2.59
CA TYR A 52 -1.40 6.66 3.75
C TYR A 52 -0.68 7.67 4.65
N THR A 53 0.04 8.63 4.07
CA THR A 53 0.71 9.70 4.83
C THR A 53 -0.29 10.55 5.62
N VAL A 54 -1.42 10.88 5.00
CA VAL A 54 -2.51 11.62 5.66
C VAL A 54 -3.13 10.80 6.80
N ALA A 55 -3.44 9.53 6.55
CA ALA A 55 -4.01 8.64 7.55
C ALA A 55 -3.05 8.41 8.74
N LEU A 56 -1.76 8.20 8.47
CA LEU A 56 -0.75 7.95 9.50
C LEU A 56 -0.46 9.20 10.35
N GLY A 57 -0.37 10.37 9.71
CA GLY A 57 -0.21 11.65 10.41
C GLY A 57 -1.41 12.00 11.29
N TRP A 58 -2.60 11.56 10.91
CA TRP A 58 -3.80 11.69 11.74
C TRP A 58 -3.80 10.69 12.90
N LEU A 59 -3.44 9.43 12.65
CA LEU A 59 -3.49 8.34 13.64
C LEU A 59 -2.43 8.43 14.74
N HIS A 60 -1.18 8.75 14.40
CA HIS A 60 -0.07 8.73 15.36
C HIS A 60 0.24 10.09 15.98
N TRP A 61 -0.14 11.16 15.29
CA TRP A 61 0.42 12.46 15.52
C TRP A 61 -0.65 13.53 15.79
N GLN A 62 -1.94 13.20 15.60
CA GLN A 62 -3.08 14.09 15.79
C GLN A 62 -2.90 15.45 15.10
N LEU A 63 -2.11 15.51 14.02
CA LEU A 63 -1.86 16.74 13.30
C LEU A 63 -3.15 17.22 12.59
N PRO A 64 -3.35 18.54 12.44
CA PRO A 64 -4.47 19.07 11.68
C PRO A 64 -4.36 18.61 10.22
N PHE A 65 -5.53 18.36 9.59
CA PHE A 65 -5.62 17.88 8.20
C PHE A 65 -4.74 18.67 7.22
N TRP A 66 -4.66 19.99 7.38
CA TRP A 66 -3.84 20.85 6.55
C TRP A 66 -2.35 20.55 6.62
N ALA A 67 -1.83 20.17 7.80
CA ALA A 67 -0.41 19.85 7.96
C ALA A 67 -0.07 18.48 7.36
N THR A 68 -0.93 17.48 7.54
CA THR A 68 -0.73 16.15 6.94
C THR A 68 -0.93 16.17 5.43
N PHE A 69 -1.84 17.01 4.92
CA PHE A 69 -2.03 17.26 3.49
C PHE A 69 -0.79 17.89 2.84
N VAL A 70 -0.14 18.84 3.51
CA VAL A 70 1.12 19.44 3.03
C VAL A 70 2.28 18.44 3.10
N MET A 71 2.30 17.53 4.09
CA MET A 71 3.35 16.50 4.19
C MET A 71 3.24 15.40 3.13
N ALA A 72 2.03 15.05 2.69
CA ALA A 72 1.78 14.03 1.68
C ALA A 72 2.61 14.17 0.38
N PRO A 73 2.69 15.34 -0.29
CA PRO A 73 3.52 15.51 -1.49
C PRO A 73 5.02 15.40 -1.21
N PHE A 74 5.52 15.78 -0.03
CA PHE A 74 6.93 15.60 0.32
C PHE A 74 7.28 14.11 0.46
N VAL A 75 6.42 13.34 1.12
CA VAL A 75 6.59 11.88 1.23
C VAL A 75 6.47 11.23 -0.15
N GLY A 76 5.52 11.66 -0.97
CA GLY A 76 5.40 11.24 -2.37
C GLY A 76 6.65 11.54 -3.20
N ALA A 77 7.25 12.72 -3.02
CA ALA A 77 8.49 13.12 -3.72
C ALA A 77 9.69 12.27 -3.30
N VAL A 78 9.84 11.97 -2.00
CA VAL A 78 10.90 11.08 -1.51
C VAL A 78 10.78 9.68 -2.12
N VAL A 79 9.55 9.16 -2.24
CA VAL A 79 9.31 7.84 -2.86
C VAL A 79 9.39 7.89 -4.39
N ALA A 80 9.19 9.05 -5.00
CA ALA A 80 9.35 9.23 -6.44
C ALA A 80 10.81 9.07 -6.89
N VAL A 81 11.79 9.43 -6.05
CA VAL A 81 13.22 9.31 -6.35
C VAL A 81 13.65 7.88 -6.71
N PRO A 82 13.43 6.86 -5.85
CA PRO A 82 13.79 5.48 -6.18
C PRO A 82 12.97 4.94 -7.37
N ILE A 83 11.68 5.28 -7.46
CA ILE A 83 10.81 4.81 -8.57
C ILE A 83 11.30 5.39 -9.91
N GLY A 84 11.62 6.68 -9.96
CA GLY A 84 12.17 7.34 -11.15
C GLY A 84 13.54 6.75 -11.54
N LEU A 85 14.37 6.43 -10.56
CA LEU A 85 15.66 5.78 -10.80
C LEU A 85 15.51 4.33 -11.29
N VAL A 86 14.39 3.64 -10.98
CA VAL A 86 14.00 2.35 -11.57
C VAL A 86 13.43 2.47 -12.96
N ALA A 87 12.61 3.49 -13.22
CA ALA A 87 11.98 3.68 -14.51
C ALA A 87 12.93 4.20 -15.60
N LEU A 88 14.00 4.89 -15.22
CA LEU A 88 15.00 5.44 -16.17
C LEU A 88 16.07 4.41 -16.59
N ARG A 89 16.02 3.20 -16.04
CA ARG A 89 16.89 2.07 -16.39
C ARG A 89 16.08 0.94 -17.01
#